data_AF-A0A6G8C3B8-F1
#
_entry.id   AF-A0A6G8C3B8-F1
#
_cell.length_a   1.000
_cell.length_b   1.000
_cell.length_c   1.000
_cell.angle_alpha   90.00
_cell.angle_beta   90.00
_cell.angle_gamma   90.00
#
_symmetry.space_group_name_H-M   'P 1'
#
loop_
_entity.id
_entity.type
_entity.pdbx_description
1 polymer ?
#
loop_
_entity_poly.entity_id
_entity_poly.type
_entity_poly.pdbx_seq_one_letter_code
_entity_poly.pdbx_strand_id
1 'polypeptide(L)' 'MKFLRSIPDLPVNARLRLEKKGLTTPAKLMATTDEELLKIKGLGPMKIRIIRRICEASEQRPPVIE' A
#
# COMPACT_ATOMS: atom_id res chain seq x y z
N MET A 1 6.06 5.23 10.67
CA MET A 1 5.69 4.52 9.42
C MET A 1 5.10 5.53 8.43
N LYS A 2 5.86 5.95 7.41
CA LYS A 2 5.54 7.12 6.55
C LYS A 2 4.83 6.77 5.22
N PHE A 3 4.95 5.53 4.72
CA PHE A 3 4.45 5.17 3.38
C PHE A 3 2.91 5.23 3.25
N LEU A 4 2.17 4.74 4.24
CA LEU A 4 0.71 4.79 4.16
C LEU A 4 0.15 6.22 4.17
N ARG A 5 0.96 7.21 4.57
CA ARG A 5 0.59 8.64 4.53
C ARG A 5 0.87 9.27 3.17
N SER A 6 1.71 8.66 2.33
CA SER A 6 1.97 9.15 0.96
C SER A 6 0.91 8.69 -0.04
N ILE A 7 0.00 7.80 0.36
CA ILE A 7 -1.13 7.39 -0.47
C ILE A 7 -2.25 8.43 -0.33
N PRO A 8 -2.56 9.20 -1.38
CA PRO A 8 -3.63 10.20 -1.35
C PRO A 8 -4.98 9.51 -1.19
N ASP A 9 -5.90 10.19 -0.52
CA ASP A 9 -7.26 9.73 -0.26
C ASP A 9 -7.38 8.39 0.46
N LEU A 10 -6.34 7.87 1.10
CA LEU A 10 -6.44 6.64 1.87
C LEU A 10 -7.26 6.87 3.16
N PRO A 11 -8.41 6.21 3.35
CA PRO A 11 -9.21 6.41 4.56
C PRO A 11 -8.43 5.99 5.80
N VAL A 12 -8.58 6.74 6.89
CA VAL A 12 -7.90 6.44 8.17
C VAL A 12 -8.16 5.00 8.63
N ASN A 13 -9.39 4.52 8.47
CA ASN A 13 -9.77 3.15 8.81
C ASN A 13 -9.08 2.09 7.95
N ALA A 14 -8.89 2.36 6.65
CA ALA A 14 -8.16 1.46 5.75
C ALA A 14 -6.68 1.44 6.14
N ARG A 15 -6.09 2.60 6.44
CA ARG A 15 -4.71 2.70 6.94
C ARG A 15 -4.49 1.90 8.21
N LEU A 16 -5.35 2.05 9.21
CA LEU A 16 -5.26 1.30 10.47
C LEU A 16 -5.37 -0.21 10.24
N ARG A 17 -6.21 -0.65 9.29
CA ARG A 17 -6.32 -2.07 8.94
C ARG A 17 -5.08 -2.59 8.23
N LEU A 18 -4.49 -1.80 7.34
CA LEU A 18 -3.20 -2.13 6.71
C LEU A 18 -2.09 -2.21 7.75
N GLU A 19 -2.04 -1.27 8.71
CA GLU A 19 -1.10 -1.31 9.83
C GLU A 19 -1.28 -2.56 10.70
N LYS A 20 -2.53 -2.90 11.05
CA LYS A 20 -2.86 -4.13 11.80
C LYS A 20 -2.46 -5.40 11.05
N LYS A 21 -2.59 -5.44 9.73
CA LYS A 21 -2.11 -6.54 8.89
C LYS A 21 -0.60 -6.51 8.66
N GLY A 22 0.12 -5.51 9.16
CA GLY A 22 1.56 -5.34 8.95
C GLY A 22 1.94 -4.87 7.54
N LEU A 23 0.96 -4.48 6.72
CA LEU A 23 1.10 -4.00 5.34
C LEU A 23 1.48 -2.52 5.30
N THR A 24 2.63 -2.20 5.86
CA THR A 24 3.09 -0.81 6.08
C THR A 24 4.19 -0.37 5.12
N THR A 25 4.70 -1.28 4.28
CA THR A 25 5.76 -1.04 3.31
C THR A 25 5.28 -1.37 1.90
N PRO A 26 5.85 -0.70 0.86
CA PRO A 26 5.50 -0.97 -0.53
C PRO A 26 5.71 -2.45 -0.89
N ALA A 27 6.84 -3.05 -0.50
CA ALA A 27 7.12 -4.47 -0.78
C ALA A 27 6.05 -5.42 -0.21
N LYS A 28 5.55 -5.18 1.01
CA LYS A 28 4.50 -6.01 1.61
C LYS A 28 3.15 -5.82 0.92
N LEU A 29 2.83 -4.58 0.55
CA LEU A 29 1.63 -4.28 -0.23
C LEU A 29 1.70 -4.94 -1.61
N MET A 30 2.88 -4.94 -2.25
CA MET A 30 3.12 -5.58 -3.53
C MET A 30 2.98 -7.11 -3.45
N ALA A 31 3.49 -7.72 -2.38
CA ALA A 31 3.38 -9.15 -2.11
C ALA A 31 1.96 -9.62 -1.75
N THR A 32 1.06 -8.71 -1.39
CA THR A 32 -0.35 -9.05 -1.10
C THR A 32 -1.14 -9.12 -2.40
N THR A 33 -2.16 -9.97 -2.51
CA THR A 33 -3.03 -10.01 -3.70
C THR A 33 -4.09 -8.91 -3.66
N ASP A 34 -4.59 -8.50 -4.83
CA ASP A 34 -5.65 -7.49 -4.92
C ASP A 34 -6.95 -7.94 -4.22
N GLU A 35 -7.25 -9.24 -4.24
CA GLU A 35 -8.38 -9.83 -3.51
C GLU A 35 -8.28 -9.63 -1.99
N GLU A 36 -7.09 -9.83 -1.43
CA GLU A 36 -6.84 -9.61 0.01
C GLU A 36 -6.94 -8.13 0.38
N LEU A 37 -6.55 -7.23 -0.53
CA LEU A 37 -6.72 -5.79 -0.34
C LEU A 37 -8.19 -5.36 -0.46
N LEU A 38 -8.97 -5.97 -1.36
CA LEU A 38 -10.41 -5.72 -1.51
C LEU A 38 -11.22 -6.13 -0.27
N LYS A 39 -10.76 -7.13 0.49
CA LYS A 39 -11.37 -7.51 1.77
C LYS A 39 -11.27 -6.41 2.84
N ILE A 40 -10.40 -5.42 2.64
CA ILE A 40 -10.23 -4.32 3.59
C ILE A 40 -11.32 -3.27 3.35
N LYS A 41 -12.24 -3.14 4.30
CA LYS A 41 -13.29 -2.11 4.27
C LYS A 41 -12.68 -0.71 4.08
N GLY A 42 -13.05 -0.07 2.97
CA GLY A 42 -12.54 1.24 2.55
C GLY A 42 -11.49 1.19 1.43
N LEU A 43 -11.06 0.01 0.98
CA LEU A 43 -10.22 -0.20 -0.19
C LEU A 43 -11.04 -0.73 -1.36
N GLY A 44 -11.52 0.19 -2.19
CA GLY A 44 -12.11 -0.15 -3.48
C GLY A 44 -11.05 -0.36 -4.58
N PRO A 45 -11.45 -0.90 -5.74
CA PRO A 45 -10.53 -1.20 -6.85
C PRO A 45 -9.72 0.02 -7.32
N MET A 46 -10.33 1.21 -7.34
CA MET A 46 -9.62 2.46 -7.65
C MET A 46 -8.48 2.76 -6.68
N LYS A 47 -8.70 2.55 -5.38
CA LYS A 47 -7.65 2.80 -4.36
C LYS A 47 -6.53 1.77 -4.46
N ILE A 48 -6.87 0.51 -4.73
CA ILE A 48 -5.88 -0.55 -4.93
C ILE A 48 -4.97 -0.21 -6.11
N ARG A 49 -5.54 0.25 -7.23
CA ARG A 49 -4.75 0.75 -8.37
C ARG A 49 -3.80 1.89 -8.00
N ILE A 50 -4.27 2.87 -7.21
CA ILE A 50 -3.43 3.98 -6.73
C ILE A 50 -2.28 3.45 -5.86
N ILE A 51 -2.59 2.53 -4.93
CA ILE A 51 -1.57 1.92 -4.06
C ILE A 51 -0.51 1.21 -4.90
N ARG A 52 -0.92 0.37 -5.85
CA ARG A 52 -0.01 -0.34 -6.76
C ARG A 52 0.90 0.63 -7.51
N ARG A 53 0.33 1.67 -8.11
CA ARG A 53 1.09 2.69 -8.84
C ARG A 53 2.12 3.40 -7.95
N ILE A 54 1.76 3.72 -6.71
CA ILE A 54 2.68 4.36 -5.75
C ILE A 54 3.75 3.38 -5.27
N CYS A 55 3.39 2.10 -5.08
CA CYS A 55 4.34 1.06 -4.74
C CYS A 55 5.37 0.85 -5.86
N GLU A 56 4.93 0.72 -7.11
CA GLU A 56 5.80 0.63 -8.29
C GLU A 56 6.74 1.84 -8.41
N ALA A 57 6.22 3.06 -8.22
CA ALA A 57 7.03 4.28 -8.22
C ALA A 57 8.07 4.32 -7.07
N SER A 58 7.79 3.63 -5.97
CA SER A 58 8.71 3.55 -4.82
C SER A 58 9.78 2.46 -5.01
N GLU A 59 9.50 1.43 -5.80
CA GLU A 59 10.40 0.31 -6.10
C GLU A 59 11.43 0.68 -7.19
N GLN A 60 11.15 1.70 -8.00
CA GLN A 60 12.06 2.27 -9.00
C GLN A 60 13.27 3.04 -8.42
N ARG A 61 13.44 3.07 -7.10
CA ARG A 61 14.76 3.37 -6.51
C ARG A 61 15.54 2.06 -6.41
N PRO A 62 16.55 1.83 -7.28
CA PRO A 62 17.38 0.65 -7.14
C PRO A 62 18.07 0.68 -5.77
N PRO A 63 18.40 -0.49 -5.19
CA PRO A 63 19.21 -0.54 -3.98
C PRO A 63 20.51 0.22 -4.27
N VAL A 64 20.83 1.19 -3.41
CA VAL A 64 22.18 1.75 -3.36
C VAL A 64 23.07 0.57 -2.99
N ILE A 65 23.86 0.12 -3.96
CA ILE A 65 24.95 -0.82 -3.74
C ILE A 65 26.02 0.00 -3.03
N GLU A 66 26.14 -0.17 -1.71
CA GLU A 66 27.34 0.20 -0.96
C GLU A 66 28.40 -0.91 -1.08
#